data_AF-A0A2V1D1U8-F1
#
_entry.id   AF-A0A2V1D1U8-F1
#
_cell.length_a   1.000
_cell.length_b   1.000
_cell.length_c   1.000
_cell.angle_alpha   90.00
_cell.angle_beta   90.00
_cell.angle_gamma   90.00
#
_symmetry.space_group_name_H-M   'P 1'
#
loop_
_entity.id
_entity.type
_entity.pdbx_description
1 polymer ?
#
loop_
_entity_poly.entity_id
_entity_poly.type
_entity_poly.pdbx_seq_one_letter_code
_entity_poly.pdbx_strand_id
1 'polypeptide(L)'
;MKHHFDGDEQFHDMCELLRAAWPNDPDDVGRRFHRFNLPLGGELPDLADAGAMDELSRIAWDHFASSPAILDQAQAIIASSFYFELRRMPTFEDGRYLCHGRVLCRVSPAHPGYRSLVQKLFSLGATFHAWQGAHRARGKKSAPPDPRISFSEPVTFRVKSLDEQVDVRMKLDSSDSYHVSGSPFTAATLIRLQGLQWTRLRDPSFCCKTEALGMQKRPGTHPNIAAKRRCIRQL
;
A
#
# COMPACT_ATOMS: atom_id res chain seq x y z
N MET A 1 17.65 46.10 -0.81
CA MET A 1 17.85 44.93 -1.69
C MET A 1 16.55 44.70 -2.43
N LYS A 2 16.54 44.66 -3.77
CA LYS A 2 15.36 44.24 -4.52
C LYS A 2 15.25 42.72 -4.39
N HIS A 3 14.18 42.22 -3.79
CA HIS A 3 13.85 40.80 -3.86
C HIS A 3 13.35 40.54 -5.28
N HIS A 4 14.15 39.84 -6.10
CA HIS A 4 13.79 39.55 -7.50
C HIS A 4 12.73 38.44 -7.62
N PHE A 5 12.56 37.64 -6.56
CA PHE A 5 11.54 36.61 -6.48
C PHE A 5 11.30 36.28 -5.00
N ASP A 6 10.09 36.54 -4.50
CA ASP A 6 9.75 36.33 -3.09
C ASP A 6 8.93 35.04 -2.86
N GLY A 7 9.21 34.03 -3.67
CA GLY A 7 8.44 32.79 -3.61
C GLY A 7 8.67 32.01 -2.32
N ASP A 8 9.83 32.15 -1.69
CA ASP A 8 10.14 31.43 -0.45
C ASP A 8 9.37 32.00 0.75
N GLU A 9 9.22 33.34 0.85
CA GLU A 9 8.35 34.00 1.83
C GLU A 9 6.88 33.65 1.58
N GLN A 10 6.41 33.73 0.32
CA GLN A 10 5.04 33.33 -0.02
C GLN A 10 4.72 31.86 0.30
N PHE A 11 5.69 30.96 0.12
CA PHE A 11 5.52 29.56 0.51
C PHE A 11 5.48 29.39 2.03
N HIS A 12 6.30 30.14 2.75
CA HIS A 12 6.27 30.18 4.20
C HIS A 12 4.89 30.66 4.71
N ASP A 13 4.39 31.77 4.19
CA ASP A 13 3.08 32.33 4.52
C ASP A 13 1.93 31.37 4.21
N MET A 14 2.00 30.69 3.06
CA MET A 14 1.04 29.63 2.72
C MET A 14 1.06 28.50 3.76
N CYS A 15 2.23 28.06 4.20
CA CYS A 15 2.33 27.02 5.22
C CYS A 15 1.75 27.48 6.57
N GLU A 16 2.01 28.72 6.99
CA GLU A 16 1.42 29.29 8.21
C GLU A 16 -0.11 29.38 8.11
N LEU A 17 -0.64 29.81 6.97
CA LEU A 17 -2.08 29.86 6.75
C LEU A 17 -2.72 28.47 6.81
N LEU A 18 -2.08 27.46 6.20
CA LEU A 18 -2.56 26.08 6.25
C LEU A 18 -2.52 25.50 7.67
N ARG A 19 -1.49 25.82 8.45
CA ARG A 19 -1.40 25.42 9.87
C ARG A 19 -2.54 26.02 10.68
N ALA A 20 -2.86 27.28 10.46
CA ALA A 20 -3.99 27.95 11.12
C ALA A 20 -5.35 27.38 10.70
N ALA A 21 -5.51 27.00 9.42
CA ALA A 21 -6.76 26.47 8.88
C ALA A 21 -7.02 25.00 9.29
N TRP A 22 -5.99 24.22 9.61
CA TRP A 22 -6.08 22.81 10.00
C TRP A 22 -5.52 22.53 11.41
N PRO A 23 -6.18 23.04 12.48
CA PRO A 23 -5.66 22.99 13.85
C PRO A 23 -5.59 21.59 14.46
N ASN A 24 -6.27 20.60 13.86
CA ASN A 24 -6.27 19.22 14.36
C ASN A 24 -5.06 18.41 13.87
N ASP A 25 -4.26 18.93 12.94
CA ASP A 25 -3.04 18.26 12.45
C ASP A 25 -1.96 19.26 11.93
N PRO A 26 -1.48 20.19 12.79
CA PRO A 26 -0.56 21.24 12.38
C PRO A 26 0.85 20.72 12.03
N ASP A 27 1.27 19.59 12.61
CA ASP A 27 2.54 18.91 12.29
C ASP A 27 2.54 18.30 10.88
N ASP A 28 1.36 18.15 10.24
CA ASP A 28 1.22 17.55 8.91
C ASP A 28 1.51 18.54 7.77
N VAL A 29 1.47 19.86 8.00
CA VAL A 29 1.77 20.83 6.92
C VAL A 29 3.24 20.75 6.49
N GLY A 30 4.18 20.73 7.45
CA GLY A 30 5.61 20.59 7.16
C GLY A 30 6.01 19.22 6.60
N ARG A 31 5.14 18.21 6.75
CA ARG A 31 5.32 16.84 6.24
C ARG A 31 4.65 16.61 4.89
N ARG A 32 3.71 17.47 4.49
CA ARG A 32 2.95 17.33 3.22
C ARG A 32 3.43 18.26 2.14
N PHE A 33 3.92 19.45 2.50
CA PHE A 33 4.29 20.48 1.55
C PHE A 33 5.80 20.65 1.53
N HIS A 34 6.40 20.35 0.39
CA HIS A 34 7.83 20.49 0.16
C HIS A 34 8.06 21.41 -1.03
N ARG A 35 8.94 22.39 -0.85
CA ARG A 35 9.36 23.30 -1.91
C ARG A 35 10.77 22.94 -2.35
N PHE A 36 10.89 22.51 -3.59
CA PHE A 36 12.17 22.28 -4.24
C PHE A 36 12.58 23.57 -4.95
N ASN A 37 13.44 24.35 -4.32
CA ASN A 37 14.01 25.56 -4.90
C ASN A 37 15.50 25.35 -5.16
N LEU A 38 16.01 25.92 -6.24
CA LEU A 38 17.44 25.94 -6.54
C LEU A 38 18.02 27.26 -6.06
N PRO A 39 18.85 27.28 -5.01
CA PRO A 39 19.53 28.50 -4.59
C PRO A 39 20.58 28.88 -5.64
N LEU A 40 20.24 29.82 -6.50
CA LEU A 40 21.16 30.42 -7.45
C LEU A 40 21.85 31.61 -6.77
N GLY A 41 23.17 31.52 -6.64
CA GLY A 41 24.00 32.62 -6.13
C GLY A 41 24.41 33.58 -7.25
N GLY A 42 24.72 34.82 -6.88
CA GLY A 42 25.27 35.81 -7.81
C GLY A 42 24.21 36.52 -8.67
N GLU A 43 24.68 37.21 -9.70
CA GLU A 43 23.80 37.84 -10.70
C GLU A 43 23.19 36.75 -11.59
N LEU A 44 21.87 36.72 -11.66
CA LEU A 44 21.15 35.74 -12.49
C LEU A 44 21.34 36.10 -13.98
N PRO A 45 21.54 35.11 -14.86
CA PRO A 45 21.57 35.36 -16.30
C PRO A 45 20.23 35.96 -16.75
N ASP A 46 20.27 36.71 -17.86
CA ASP A 46 19.05 37.20 -18.50
C ASP A 46 18.15 36.02 -18.88
N LEU A 47 16.84 36.18 -18.77
CA LEU A 47 15.87 35.13 -19.11
C LEU A 47 16.02 34.66 -20.57
N ALA A 48 16.51 35.52 -21.47
CA ALA A 48 16.76 35.21 -22.88
C ALA A 48 18.13 34.58 -23.16
N ASP A 49 19.01 34.45 -22.16
CA ASP A 49 20.35 33.87 -22.34
C ASP A 49 20.30 32.33 -22.40
N ALA A 50 20.04 31.81 -23.60
CA ALA A 50 20.09 30.37 -23.86
C ALA A 50 21.49 29.76 -23.64
N GLY A 51 22.56 30.56 -23.66
CA GLY A 51 23.93 30.10 -23.43
C GLY A 51 24.18 29.68 -21.99
N ALA A 52 23.42 30.22 -21.03
CA ALA A 52 23.53 29.87 -19.62
C ALA A 52 22.80 28.56 -19.25
N MET A 53 21.98 27.99 -20.15
CA MET A 53 21.12 26.83 -19.84
C MET A 53 21.89 25.58 -19.40
N ASP A 54 23.00 25.28 -20.05
CA ASP A 54 23.80 24.08 -19.73
C ASP A 54 24.41 24.18 -18.33
N GLU A 55 24.91 25.37 -17.97
CA GLU A 55 25.48 25.61 -16.64
C GLU A 55 24.39 25.59 -15.55
N LEU A 56 23.24 26.21 -15.80
CA LEU A 56 22.10 26.14 -14.87
C LEU A 56 21.60 24.70 -14.68
N SER A 57 21.56 23.90 -15.75
CA SER A 57 21.21 22.49 -15.70
C SER A 57 22.19 21.70 -14.84
N ARG A 58 23.50 21.95 -15.00
CA ARG A 58 24.56 21.33 -14.18
C ARG A 58 24.43 21.71 -12.70
N ILE A 59 24.25 23.00 -12.40
CA ILE A 59 24.06 23.49 -11.03
C ILE A 59 22.82 22.86 -10.39
N ALA A 60 21.70 22.79 -11.12
CA ALA A 60 20.49 22.14 -10.66
C ALA A 60 20.74 20.66 -10.36
N TRP A 61 21.37 19.94 -11.29
CA TRP A 61 21.68 18.53 -11.12
C TRP A 61 22.54 18.28 -9.88
N ASP A 62 23.62 19.03 -9.71
CA ASP A 62 24.53 18.89 -8.57
C ASP A 62 23.79 19.14 -7.26
N HIS A 63 22.93 20.16 -7.20
CA HIS A 63 22.13 20.48 -6.02
C HIS A 63 21.12 19.38 -5.68
N PHE A 64 20.30 18.95 -6.64
CA PHE A 64 19.22 17.99 -6.40
C PHE A 64 19.71 16.56 -6.23
N ALA A 65 20.81 16.17 -6.87
CA ALA A 65 21.36 14.83 -6.77
C ALA A 65 22.07 14.57 -5.42
N SER A 66 22.60 15.62 -4.79
CA SER A 66 23.43 15.49 -3.58
C SER A 66 22.72 15.91 -2.28
N SER A 67 21.61 16.65 -2.37
CA SER A 67 20.88 17.12 -1.19
C SER A 67 20.21 15.99 -0.41
N PRO A 68 20.59 15.73 0.85
CA PRO A 68 20.01 14.65 1.66
C PRO A 68 18.50 14.83 1.89
N ALA A 69 18.04 16.07 2.08
CA ALA A 69 16.62 16.37 2.28
C ALA A 69 15.80 16.03 1.03
N ILE A 70 16.35 16.26 -0.15
CA ILE A 70 15.67 15.99 -1.42
C ILE A 70 15.63 14.48 -1.67
N LEU A 71 16.73 13.77 -1.34
CA LEU A 71 16.78 12.32 -1.43
C LEU A 71 15.78 11.65 -0.46
N ASP A 72 15.66 12.14 0.77
CA ASP A 72 14.65 11.71 1.74
C ASP A 72 13.22 11.88 1.19
N GLN A 73 12.91 13.05 0.65
CA GLN A 73 11.60 13.31 0.04
C GLN A 73 11.35 12.47 -1.21
N ALA A 74 12.36 12.24 -2.05
CA ALA A 74 12.25 11.35 -3.19
C ALA A 74 11.92 9.91 -2.75
N GLN A 75 12.48 9.45 -1.64
CA GLN A 75 12.15 8.13 -1.07
C GLN A 75 10.72 8.07 -0.54
N ALA A 76 10.23 9.13 0.12
CA ALA A 76 8.84 9.24 0.55
C ALA A 76 7.86 9.22 -0.65
N ILE A 77 8.19 9.94 -1.74
CA ILE A 77 7.41 9.93 -2.99
C ILE A 77 7.39 8.52 -3.60
N ILE A 78 8.55 7.83 -3.64
CA ILE A 78 8.61 6.45 -4.11
C ILE A 78 7.72 5.55 -3.24
N ALA A 79 7.78 5.66 -1.91
CA ALA A 79 6.94 4.89 -0.99
C ALA A 79 5.44 5.14 -1.22
N SER A 80 5.06 6.38 -1.55
CA SER A 80 3.69 6.75 -1.89
C SER A 80 3.16 6.12 -3.18
N SER A 81 4.05 5.60 -4.04
CA SER A 81 3.64 4.82 -5.22
C SER A 81 3.15 3.41 -4.86
N PHE A 82 3.34 2.99 -3.61
CA PHE A 82 2.88 1.72 -3.08
C PHE A 82 1.65 1.89 -2.20
N TYR A 83 0.84 0.84 -2.11
CA TYR A 83 -0.34 0.79 -1.26
C TYR A 83 -0.59 -0.65 -0.81
N PHE A 84 -1.32 -0.81 0.29
CA PHE A 84 -1.65 -2.13 0.83
C PHE A 84 -3.11 -2.50 0.56
N GLU A 85 -3.35 -3.77 0.25
CA GLU A 85 -4.68 -4.37 0.14
C GLU A 85 -4.77 -5.65 0.96
N LEU A 86 -5.93 -5.88 1.59
CA LEU A 86 -6.30 -7.18 2.11
C LEU A 86 -6.58 -8.14 0.96
N ARG A 87 -6.06 -9.37 1.04
CA ARG A 87 -6.36 -10.43 0.06
C ARG A 87 -7.71 -11.10 0.33
N ARG A 88 -8.20 -11.02 1.57
CA ARG A 88 -9.43 -11.65 2.06
C ARG A 88 -9.84 -11.02 3.39
N MET A 89 -11.04 -11.36 3.85
CA MET A 89 -11.49 -11.03 5.20
C MET A 89 -10.49 -11.54 6.26
N PRO A 90 -10.15 -10.73 7.27
CA PRO A 90 -9.36 -11.17 8.41
C PRO A 90 -10.01 -12.37 9.12
N THR A 91 -9.20 -13.34 9.55
CA THR A 91 -9.66 -14.49 10.34
C THR A 91 -9.41 -14.25 11.82
N PHE A 92 -10.35 -14.61 12.70
CA PHE A 92 -10.16 -14.47 14.14
C PHE A 92 -9.59 -15.78 14.71
N GLU A 93 -8.37 -15.72 15.21
CA GLU A 93 -7.57 -16.86 15.71
C GLU A 93 -6.81 -16.42 16.96
N ASP A 94 -6.80 -17.25 18.01
CA ASP A 94 -6.06 -16.99 19.27
C ASP A 94 -6.32 -15.61 19.89
N GLY A 95 -7.57 -15.14 19.85
CA GLY A 95 -7.97 -13.85 20.41
C GLY A 95 -7.54 -12.62 19.60
N ARG A 96 -7.09 -12.80 18.36
CA ARG A 96 -6.67 -11.71 17.46
C ARG A 96 -7.17 -11.94 16.03
N TYR A 97 -7.29 -10.87 15.25
CA TYR A 97 -7.54 -10.94 13.82
C TYR A 97 -6.24 -11.09 13.05
N LEU A 98 -6.07 -12.21 12.35
CA LEU A 98 -5.02 -12.44 11.37
C LEU A 98 -5.40 -11.83 10.02
N CYS A 99 -4.62 -10.85 9.58
CA CYS A 99 -4.83 -10.13 8.34
C CYS A 99 -3.79 -10.57 7.30
N HIS A 100 -4.26 -11.06 6.16
CA HIS A 100 -3.41 -11.40 5.02
C HIS A 100 -3.63 -10.40 3.90
N GLY A 101 -2.56 -9.73 3.49
CA GLY A 101 -2.60 -8.76 2.41
C GLY A 101 -1.36 -8.79 1.54
N ARG A 102 -1.25 -7.76 0.72
CA ARG A 102 -0.12 -7.52 -0.15
C ARG A 102 0.09 -6.02 -0.35
N VAL A 103 1.34 -5.63 -0.52
CA VAL A 103 1.71 -4.31 -1.01
C VAL A 103 1.83 -4.37 -2.53
N LEU A 104 1.17 -3.43 -3.19
CA LEU A 104 1.12 -3.29 -4.64
C LEU A 104 1.76 -1.96 -5.06
N CYS A 105 2.24 -1.90 -6.30
CA CYS A 105 2.68 -0.65 -6.92
C CYS A 105 1.57 -0.07 -7.81
N ARG A 106 1.39 1.26 -7.78
CA ARG A 106 0.46 1.99 -8.66
C ARG A 106 0.99 2.14 -10.08
N VAL A 107 2.30 2.16 -10.25
CA VAL A 107 2.92 2.28 -11.57
C VAL A 107 2.69 0.97 -12.32
N SER A 108 1.99 1.05 -13.46
CA SER A 108 1.68 -0.11 -14.30
C SER A 108 2.96 -0.71 -14.88
N PRO A 109 3.07 -2.05 -15.02
CA PRO A 109 4.16 -2.70 -15.75
C PRO A 109 4.34 -2.22 -17.19
N ALA A 110 3.29 -1.69 -17.81
CA ALA A 110 3.35 -1.11 -19.16
C ALA A 110 4.02 0.28 -19.19
N HIS A 111 4.18 0.95 -18.04
CA HIS A 111 4.79 2.27 -17.96
C HIS A 111 6.31 2.18 -18.17
N PRO A 112 6.93 3.04 -19.01
CA PRO A 112 8.36 2.97 -19.31
C PRO A 112 9.27 3.03 -18.07
N GLY A 113 8.86 3.81 -17.05
CA GLY A 113 9.60 3.95 -15.79
C GLY A 113 9.46 2.78 -14.81
N TYR A 114 8.54 1.84 -15.04
CA TYR A 114 8.25 0.75 -14.08
C TYR A 114 9.47 -0.15 -13.84
N ARG A 115 10.11 -0.59 -14.93
CA ARG A 115 11.27 -1.48 -14.86
C ARG A 115 12.40 -0.84 -14.05
N SER A 116 12.69 0.43 -14.32
CA SER A 116 13.74 1.18 -13.61
C SER A 116 13.41 1.32 -12.12
N LEU A 117 12.14 1.60 -11.77
CA LEU A 117 11.68 1.67 -10.40
C LEU A 117 11.89 0.35 -9.65
N VAL A 118 11.38 -0.76 -10.21
CA VAL A 118 11.45 -2.09 -9.58
C VAL A 118 12.90 -2.57 -9.44
N GLN A 119 13.73 -2.37 -10.46
CA GLN A 119 15.16 -2.70 -10.40
C GLN A 119 15.89 -1.90 -9.33
N LYS A 120 15.61 -0.59 -9.22
CA LYS A 120 16.20 0.28 -8.20
C LYS A 120 15.76 -0.12 -6.79
N LEU A 121 14.51 -0.51 -6.59
CA LEU A 121 14.04 -1.00 -5.30
C LEU A 121 14.73 -2.29 -4.89
N PHE A 122 14.91 -3.22 -5.83
CA PHE A 122 15.62 -4.46 -5.57
C PHE A 122 17.10 -4.21 -5.23
N SER A 123 17.78 -3.34 -5.98
CA SER A 123 19.20 -3.03 -5.73
C SER A 123 19.43 -2.29 -4.40
N LEU A 124 18.43 -1.53 -3.93
CA LEU A 124 18.45 -0.83 -2.64
C LEU A 124 17.93 -1.67 -1.46
N GLY A 125 17.63 -2.96 -1.69
CA GLY A 125 17.16 -3.85 -0.64
C GLY A 125 15.81 -3.45 -0.04
N ALA A 126 14.91 -2.91 -0.87
CA ALA A 126 13.61 -2.44 -0.40
C ALA A 126 12.82 -3.55 0.31
N THR A 127 12.28 -3.23 1.48
CA THR A 127 11.47 -4.15 2.29
C THR A 127 10.22 -3.47 2.82
N PHE A 128 9.13 -4.23 2.93
CA PHE A 128 7.85 -3.75 3.45
C PHE A 128 7.52 -4.42 4.78
N HIS A 129 7.10 -3.62 5.76
CA HIS A 129 6.80 -4.10 7.12
C HIS A 129 5.49 -3.51 7.60
N ALA A 130 4.71 -4.32 8.31
CA ALA A 130 3.56 -3.84 9.07
C ALA A 130 3.96 -3.64 10.53
N TRP A 131 3.65 -2.47 11.06
CA TRP A 131 3.92 -2.06 12.42
C TRP A 131 2.61 -1.97 13.20
N GLN A 132 2.63 -2.51 14.41
CA GLN A 132 1.49 -2.62 15.31
C GLN A 132 1.94 -2.23 16.71
N GLY A 133 1.84 -0.93 17.04
CA GLY A 133 2.49 -0.40 18.24
C GLY A 133 3.98 -0.78 18.28
N ALA A 134 4.42 -1.48 19.34
CA ALA A 134 5.81 -1.89 19.53
C ALA A 134 6.23 -3.17 18.75
N HIS A 135 5.30 -3.85 18.05
CA HIS A 135 5.60 -5.14 17.41
C HIS A 135 5.77 -4.98 15.89
N ARG A 136 6.86 -5.53 15.35
CA ARG A 136 7.20 -5.49 13.93
C ARG A 136 6.96 -6.85 13.28
N ALA A 137 6.02 -6.93 12.34
CA ALA A 137 5.91 -8.08 11.46
C ALA A 137 6.84 -7.87 10.25
N ARG A 138 7.87 -8.71 10.13
CA ARG A 138 8.84 -8.64 9.03
C ARG A 138 8.24 -9.28 7.78
N GLY A 139 8.21 -8.54 6.67
CA GLY A 139 8.01 -9.13 5.34
C GLY A 139 9.16 -10.10 5.02
N LYS A 140 8.87 -11.21 4.34
CA LYS A 140 9.92 -12.08 3.79
C LYS A 140 10.66 -11.32 2.69
N LYS A 141 11.98 -11.51 2.55
CA LYS A 141 12.70 -11.01 1.37
C LYS A 141 12.14 -11.72 0.14
N SER A 142 11.71 -10.97 -0.85
CA SER A 142 11.18 -11.52 -2.09
C SER A 142 12.30 -12.03 -3.01
N ALA A 143 11.92 -12.97 -3.87
CA ALA A 143 12.72 -13.33 -5.03
C ALA A 143 12.87 -12.10 -5.96
N PRO A 144 13.87 -12.09 -6.86
CA PRO A 144 14.02 -11.01 -7.82
C PRO A 144 12.70 -10.77 -8.57
N PRO A 145 12.15 -9.54 -8.54
CA PRO A 145 10.86 -9.27 -9.17
C PRO A 145 10.97 -9.43 -10.69
N ASP A 146 10.02 -10.14 -11.30
CA ASP A 146 9.87 -10.15 -12.76
C ASP A 146 9.37 -8.77 -13.20
N PRO A 147 10.15 -7.98 -13.96
CA PRO A 147 9.75 -6.64 -14.38
C PRO A 147 8.56 -6.64 -15.35
N ARG A 148 8.12 -7.80 -15.85
CA ARG A 148 6.92 -7.94 -16.70
C ARG A 148 5.63 -8.09 -15.90
N ILE A 149 5.73 -8.37 -14.61
CA ILE A 149 4.59 -8.63 -13.73
C ILE A 149 4.43 -7.47 -12.75
N SER A 150 3.18 -7.16 -12.40
CA SER A 150 2.86 -6.18 -11.36
C SER A 150 3.50 -6.56 -10.02
N PHE A 151 4.13 -5.57 -9.40
CA PHE A 151 4.78 -5.69 -8.11
C PHE A 151 3.76 -6.11 -7.05
N SER A 152 4.08 -7.14 -6.27
CA SER A 152 3.19 -7.68 -5.24
C SER A 152 3.99 -8.34 -4.11
N GLU A 153 4.10 -7.67 -2.98
CA GLU A 153 4.78 -8.19 -1.79
C GLU A 153 3.79 -8.65 -0.72
N PRO A 154 3.83 -9.92 -0.28
CA PRO A 154 2.93 -10.39 0.77
C PRO A 154 3.27 -9.77 2.13
N VAL A 155 2.26 -9.23 2.81
CA VAL A 155 2.38 -8.69 4.17
C VAL A 155 1.27 -9.29 5.02
N THR A 156 1.62 -9.77 6.21
CA THR A 156 0.69 -10.39 7.16
C THR A 156 0.91 -9.80 8.55
N PHE A 157 -0.16 -9.49 9.25
CA PHE A 157 -0.12 -8.87 10.59
C PHE A 157 -1.32 -9.31 11.45
N ARG A 158 -1.28 -9.08 12.77
CA ARG A 158 -2.32 -9.51 13.71
C ARG A 158 -2.81 -8.36 14.60
N VAL A 159 -4.09 -8.02 14.55
CA VAL A 159 -4.66 -6.92 15.37
C VAL A 159 -5.62 -7.47 16.43
N LYS A 160 -5.74 -6.81 17.58
CA LYS A 160 -6.72 -7.18 18.61
C LYS A 160 -8.13 -6.77 18.22
N SER A 161 -8.26 -5.66 17.50
CA SER A 161 -9.52 -5.14 16.96
C SER A 161 -9.35 -4.76 15.49
N LEU A 162 -10.42 -4.85 14.71
CA LEU A 162 -10.41 -4.38 13.31
C LEU A 162 -10.24 -2.85 13.22
N ASP A 163 -10.47 -2.13 14.31
CA ASP A 163 -10.30 -0.67 14.43
C ASP A 163 -8.89 -0.27 14.92
N GLU A 164 -8.01 -1.23 15.21
CA GLU A 164 -6.62 -0.95 15.56
C GLU A 164 -5.86 -0.39 14.34
N GLN A 165 -5.13 0.71 14.54
CA GLN A 165 -4.31 1.29 13.48
C GLN A 165 -3.09 0.41 13.18
N VAL A 166 -2.81 0.27 11.89
CA VAL A 166 -1.68 -0.47 11.35
C VAL A 166 -0.92 0.41 10.38
N ASP A 167 0.38 0.44 10.58
CA ASP A 167 1.33 1.18 9.76
C ASP A 167 2.04 0.22 8.81
N VAL A 168 1.74 0.30 7.51
CA VAL A 168 2.59 -0.33 6.50
C VAL A 168 3.62 0.68 6.03
N ARG A 169 4.90 0.29 6.13
CA ARG A 169 6.04 1.13 5.77
C ARG A 169 7.02 0.42 4.84
N MET A 170 7.57 1.17 3.91
CA MET A 170 8.70 0.79 3.07
C MET A 170 10.01 1.21 3.74
N LYS A 171 11.01 0.34 3.74
CA LYS A 171 12.36 0.65 4.20
C LYS A 171 13.37 0.23 3.12
N LEU A 172 14.31 1.11 2.81
CA LEU A 172 15.51 0.80 2.02
C LEU A 172 16.66 0.48 3.00
N ASP A 173 17.63 -0.34 2.60
CA ASP A 173 18.60 -0.97 3.52
C ASP A 173 19.27 0.00 4.53
N SER A 174 19.62 1.21 4.08
CA SER A 174 20.31 2.24 4.87
C SER A 174 19.46 3.47 5.22
N SER A 175 18.17 3.47 4.89
CA SER A 175 17.31 4.65 5.02
C SER A 175 16.23 4.50 6.09
N ASP A 176 15.58 5.61 6.38
CA ASP A 176 14.39 5.66 7.21
C ASP A 176 13.23 4.85 6.61
N SER A 177 12.21 4.63 7.44
CA SER A 177 10.99 3.95 7.02
C SER A 177 9.94 4.97 6.60
N TYR A 178 9.39 4.81 5.41
CA TYR A 178 8.38 5.71 4.84
C TYR A 178 7.03 5.01 4.77
N HIS A 179 5.95 5.74 5.05
CA HIS A 179 4.60 5.18 4.91
C HIS A 179 4.30 4.89 3.44
N VAL A 180 3.69 3.73 3.19
CA VAL A 180 3.02 3.52 1.90
C VAL A 180 1.75 4.36 1.85
N SER A 181 1.20 4.60 0.67
CA SER A 181 0.02 5.42 0.55
C SER A 181 -1.19 4.83 1.27
N GLY A 182 -1.93 5.70 1.97
CA GLY A 182 -3.10 5.33 2.78
C GLY A 182 -2.75 4.74 4.15
N SER A 183 -1.47 4.62 4.50
CA SER A 183 -0.98 4.22 5.84
C SER A 183 -0.78 5.46 6.72
N PRO A 184 -1.15 5.45 8.02
CA PRO A 184 -1.80 4.36 8.75
C PRO A 184 -3.25 4.12 8.31
N PHE A 185 -3.72 2.88 8.51
CA PHE A 185 -5.10 2.48 8.27
C PHE A 185 -5.59 1.47 9.32
N THR A 186 -6.89 1.21 9.36
CA THR A 186 -7.48 0.10 10.12
C THR A 186 -7.95 -1.02 9.19
N ALA A 187 -7.99 -2.26 9.67
CA ALA A 187 -8.53 -3.37 8.88
C ALA A 187 -10.00 -3.13 8.51
N ALA A 188 -10.79 -2.52 9.40
CA ALA A 188 -12.16 -2.10 9.13
C ALA A 188 -12.27 -1.13 7.95
N THR A 189 -11.36 -0.14 7.88
CA THR A 189 -11.33 0.83 6.77
C THR A 189 -11.00 0.14 5.45
N LEU A 190 -10.03 -0.78 5.44
CA LEU A 190 -9.68 -1.54 4.24
C LEU A 190 -10.81 -2.47 3.78
N ILE A 191 -11.46 -3.19 4.70
CA ILE A 191 -12.63 -4.03 4.39
C ILE A 191 -13.70 -3.22 3.68
N ARG A 192 -14.01 -2.02 4.22
CA ARG A 192 -15.00 -1.10 3.65
C ARG A 192 -14.58 -0.61 2.26
N LEU A 193 -13.36 -0.08 2.11
CA LEU A 193 -12.88 0.48 0.85
C LEU A 193 -12.76 -0.56 -0.26
N GLN A 194 -12.40 -1.80 0.10
CA GLN A 194 -12.26 -2.91 -0.85
C GLN A 194 -13.58 -3.65 -1.10
N GLY A 195 -14.67 -3.28 -0.43
CA GLY A 195 -15.96 -3.96 -0.56
C GLY A 195 -15.92 -5.44 -0.16
N LEU A 196 -15.02 -5.82 0.75
CA LEU A 196 -14.89 -7.20 1.19
C LEU A 196 -16.14 -7.58 2.00
N GLN A 197 -16.96 -8.49 1.46
CA GLN A 197 -18.16 -8.95 2.14
C GLN A 197 -17.84 -10.07 3.14
N TRP A 198 -18.55 -10.04 4.27
CA TRP A 198 -18.65 -11.14 5.24
C TRP A 198 -19.53 -12.28 4.70
N THR A 199 -19.26 -12.81 3.51
CA THR A 199 -20.14 -13.83 2.89
C THR A 199 -19.92 -15.26 3.39
N ARG A 200 -19.17 -15.48 4.49
CA ARG A 200 -18.96 -16.82 5.08
C ARG A 200 -19.56 -17.06 6.46
N LEU A 201 -20.46 -16.20 6.96
CA LEU A 201 -21.16 -16.43 8.23
C LEU A 201 -22.69 -16.52 8.15
N ARG A 202 -23.26 -16.70 6.95
CA ARG A 202 -24.60 -17.31 6.83
C ARG A 202 -24.47 -18.65 6.14
N ASP A 203 -23.88 -19.61 6.85
CA ASP A 203 -24.13 -21.01 6.57
C ASP A 203 -25.37 -21.40 7.40
N PRO A 204 -26.57 -21.60 6.80
CA PRO A 204 -27.77 -21.97 7.55
C PRO A 204 -27.68 -23.38 8.14
N SER A 205 -26.62 -24.13 7.82
CA SER A 205 -26.41 -25.52 8.21
C SER A 205 -26.03 -25.71 9.69
N PHE A 206 -25.75 -24.63 10.43
CA PHE A 206 -25.47 -24.66 11.88
C PHE A 206 -26.59 -24.05 12.74
N CYS A 207 -27.84 -24.03 12.25
CA CYS A 207 -28.99 -23.77 13.11
C CYS A 207 -29.57 -25.10 13.61
N CYS A 208 -29.45 -25.30 14.93
CA CYS A 208 -29.86 -26.44 15.74
C CYS A 208 -31.09 -27.20 15.24
N LYS A 209 -30.95 -28.52 15.08
CA LYS A 209 -32.02 -29.48 15.42
C LYS A 209 -31.42 -30.66 16.17
N THR A 210 -31.37 -30.50 17.48
CA THR A 210 -31.32 -31.63 18.41
C THR A 210 -32.74 -31.88 18.90
N GLU A 211 -33.18 -33.12 18.70
CA GLU A 211 -34.21 -33.87 19.42
C GLU A 211 -35.71 -33.59 19.17
N ALA A 212 -36.33 -34.53 18.46
CA ALA A 212 -37.48 -35.26 18.99
C ALA A 212 -37.33 -36.76 18.65
N LEU A 213 -37.03 -37.55 19.68
CA LEU A 213 -37.07 -39.01 19.69
C LEU A 213 -38.54 -39.48 19.74
N GLY A 214 -38.86 -40.52 18.97
CA GLY A 214 -39.96 -41.44 19.30
C GLY A 214 -41.03 -41.61 18.23
N MET A 215 -40.91 -42.64 17.40
CA MET A 215 -41.81 -43.81 17.39
C MET A 215 -41.43 -44.79 16.28
N GLN A 216 -41.19 -46.04 16.69
CA GLN A 216 -41.04 -47.21 15.82
C GLN A 216 -42.39 -47.61 15.19
N LYS A 217 -42.35 -48.11 13.94
CA LYS A 217 -43.00 -49.37 13.51
C LYS A 217 -42.54 -49.78 12.09
N ARG A 218 -42.17 -51.06 11.94
CA ARG A 218 -41.85 -51.85 10.72
C ARG A 218 -43.16 -52.50 10.14
N PRO A 219 -43.13 -53.42 9.14
CA PRO A 219 -42.52 -53.45 7.79
C PRO A 219 -43.50 -53.97 6.68
N GLY A 220 -43.05 -54.02 5.41
CA GLY A 220 -43.64 -54.80 4.29
C GLY A 220 -43.57 -54.03 2.96
N THR A 221 -43.36 -54.55 1.74
CA THR A 221 -43.20 -55.90 1.19
C THR A 221 -42.64 -55.69 -0.24
N HIS A 222 -41.60 -56.41 -0.69
CA HIS A 222 -41.18 -56.52 -2.11
C HIS A 222 -42.17 -57.45 -2.88
N PRO A 223 -42.18 -57.62 -4.23
CA PRO A 223 -41.06 -57.48 -5.17
C PRO A 223 -41.37 -57.03 -6.64
N ASN A 224 -40.27 -56.96 -7.42
CA ASN A 224 -40.13 -57.34 -8.84
C ASN A 224 -40.73 -56.46 -9.97
N ILE A 225 -39.87 -56.04 -10.92
CA ILE A 225 -39.72 -56.66 -12.26
C ILE A 225 -38.58 -55.97 -13.03
N ALA A 226 -37.81 -56.79 -13.74
CA ALA A 226 -36.66 -56.45 -14.56
C ALA A 226 -37.02 -55.98 -15.99
N ALA A 227 -36.17 -55.15 -16.60
CA ALA A 227 -35.82 -55.18 -18.03
C ALA A 227 -34.59 -54.28 -18.27
N LYS A 228 -33.38 -54.81 -18.50
CA LYS A 228 -32.77 -55.26 -19.77
C LYS A 228 -32.59 -54.18 -20.86
N ARG A 229 -31.32 -54.09 -21.31
CA ARG A 229 -30.78 -53.64 -22.63
C ARG A 229 -30.58 -52.13 -22.80
N ARG A 230 -29.53 -51.63 -23.45
CA ARG A 230 -28.21 -52.09 -23.97
C ARG A 230 -27.61 -50.82 -24.62
N CYS A 231 -26.29 -50.62 -24.56
CA CYS A 231 -25.40 -50.09 -25.61
C CYS A 231 -25.72 -48.70 -26.26
N ILE A 232 -24.80 -47.84 -26.74
CA ILE A 232 -23.40 -47.90 -27.16
C ILE A 232 -22.91 -46.45 -27.44
N ARG A 233 -21.62 -46.21 -27.15
CA ARG A 233 -20.57 -45.37 -27.80
C ARG A 233 -20.81 -43.92 -28.31
N GLN A 234 -19.80 -43.12 -27.92
CA GLN A 234 -18.92 -42.23 -28.71
C GLN A 234 -19.54 -41.08 -29.52
N LEU A 235 -19.15 -39.85 -29.17
CA LEU A 235 -17.98 -39.18 -29.75
C LEU A 235 -17.30 -38.31 -28.69
#